data_AF-A0A963NZ07-F1
#
_entry.id   AF-A0A963NZ07-F1
#
_cell.length_a   1.000
_cell.length_b   1.000
_cell.length_c   1.000
_cell.angle_alpha   90.00
_cell.angle_beta   90.00
_cell.angle_gamma   90.00
#
_symmetry.space_group_name_H-M   'P 1'
#
loop_
_entity.id
_entity.type
_entity.pdbx_description
1 polymer ?
#
loop_
_entity_poly.entity_id
_entity_poly.type
_entity_poly.pdbx_seq_one_letter_code
_entity_poly.pdbx_strand_id
1 'polypeptide(L)'
;YPDGLTFDEDGHVWVTSIISNRVIRVDPEGRQELMLEQVEEDHVAAVESAYRAGELDRTLLDRVPAGPLKNISSLAFTGADRGTICLGCLLGDSLLLVESPVAGAAPVHWEHKLGGLWSQLGDRLEDDQ
;
A
#
# COMPACT_ATOMS: atom_id res chain seq x y z
N TYR A 1 -9.90 -6.75 -4.28
CA TYR A 1 -8.68 -7.04 -5.07
C TYR A 1 -7.47 -6.61 -4.24
N PRO A 2 -7.13 -7.35 -3.17
CA PRO A 2 -6.03 -6.97 -2.29
C PRO A 2 -4.70 -7.01 -3.03
N ASP A 3 -3.83 -6.05 -2.78
CA ASP A 3 -2.51 -5.98 -3.42
C ASP A 3 -1.41 -5.83 -2.35
N GLY A 4 -1.24 -4.64 -1.80
CA GLY A 4 -0.29 -4.33 -0.75
C GLY A 4 -0.88 -4.46 0.66
N LEU A 5 0.00 -4.74 1.62
CA LEU A 5 -0.34 -4.70 3.04
C LEU A 5 0.82 -4.22 3.90
N THR A 6 0.48 -3.68 5.07
CA THR A 6 1.42 -3.35 6.15
C THR A 6 0.71 -3.37 7.50
N PHE A 7 1.44 -3.25 8.60
CA PHE A 7 0.91 -3.25 9.96
C PHE A 7 1.02 -1.87 10.62
N ASP A 8 0.08 -1.55 11.49
CA ASP A 8 0.21 -0.45 12.45
C ASP A 8 0.67 -0.94 13.84
N GLU A 9 0.94 0.00 14.75
CA GLU A 9 1.40 -0.33 16.11
C GLU A 9 0.34 -1.01 16.99
N ASP A 10 -0.94 -0.88 16.63
CA ASP A 10 -2.04 -1.60 17.29
C ASP A 10 -2.14 -3.06 16.81
N GLY A 11 -1.27 -3.49 15.88
CA GLY A 11 -1.28 -4.83 15.29
C GLY A 11 -2.38 -5.05 14.25
N HIS A 12 -2.99 -3.99 13.73
CA HIS A 12 -3.97 -4.09 12.65
C HIS A 12 -3.27 -4.15 11.29
N VAL A 13 -3.87 -4.86 10.35
CA VAL A 13 -3.39 -4.92 8.95
C VAL A 13 -4.09 -3.84 8.13
N TRP A 14 -3.30 -3.04 7.43
CA TRP A 14 -3.78 -2.11 6.42
C TRP A 14 -3.63 -2.77 5.06
N VAL A 15 -4.72 -2.92 4.31
CA VAL A 15 -4.76 -3.59 3.01
C VAL A 15 -5.19 -2.59 1.95
N THR A 16 -4.42 -2.50 0.86
CA THR A 16 -4.82 -1.75 -0.33
C THR A 16 -5.66 -2.64 -1.24
N SER A 17 -6.71 -2.08 -1.84
CA SER A 17 -7.52 -2.77 -2.85
C SER A 17 -7.47 -2.00 -4.17
N ILE A 18 -6.78 -2.58 -5.14
CA ILE A 18 -6.32 -1.89 -6.35
C ILE A 18 -7.47 -1.41 -7.24
N ILE A 19 -8.46 -2.25 -7.51
CA ILE A 19 -9.58 -1.91 -8.41
C ILE A 19 -10.58 -0.96 -7.77
N SER A 20 -10.82 -1.12 -6.47
CA SER A 20 -11.78 -0.27 -5.76
C SER A 20 -11.15 1.03 -5.24
N ASN A 21 -9.82 1.19 -5.34
CA ASN A 21 -9.07 2.30 -4.74
C ASN A 21 -9.46 2.51 -3.27
N ARG A 22 -9.33 1.45 -2.48
CA ARG A 22 -9.65 1.47 -1.05
C ARG A 22 -8.42 1.14 -0.23
N VAL A 23 -8.37 1.71 0.97
CA VAL A 23 -7.52 1.26 2.06
C VAL A 23 -8.43 0.78 3.18
N ILE A 24 -8.25 -0.48 3.56
CA ILE A 24 -9.07 -1.16 4.57
C ILE A 24 -8.15 -1.54 5.73
N ARG A 25 -8.51 -1.12 6.94
CA ARG A 25 -7.84 -1.52 8.18
C ARG A 25 -8.59 -2.69 8.79
N VAL A 26 -7.88 -3.76 9.11
CA VAL A 26 -8.44 -5.01 9.63
C VAL A 26 -7.80 -5.31 10.97
N ASP A 27 -8.62 -5.46 12.01
CA ASP A 27 -8.14 -5.79 13.34
C ASP A 27 -7.87 -7.29 13.53
N PRO A 28 -7.24 -7.71 14.64
CA PRO A 28 -6.93 -9.12 14.90
C PRO A 28 -8.14 -10.05 14.98
N GLU A 29 -9.34 -9.52 15.24
CA GLU A 29 -10.59 -10.28 15.22
C GLU A 29 -11.26 -10.31 13.83
N GLY A 30 -10.66 -9.64 12.84
CA GLY A 30 -11.15 -9.58 11.46
C GLY A 30 -12.21 -8.50 11.20
N ARG A 31 -12.46 -7.59 12.14
CA ARG A 31 -13.35 -6.44 11.89
C ARG A 31 -12.64 -5.47 10.96
N GLN A 32 -13.42 -4.87 10.06
CA GLN A 32 -12.90 -4.05 8.97
C GLN A 32 -13.37 -2.60 9.11
N GLU A 33 -12.47 -1.67 8.88
CA GLU A 33 -12.73 -0.23 8.82
C GLU A 33 -12.23 0.32 7.48
N LEU A 34 -13.05 1.15 6.84
CA LEU A 34 -12.68 1.83 5.60
C LEU A 34 -11.93 3.11 5.93
N MET A 35 -10.63 3.14 5.64
CA MET A 35 -9.76 4.27 5.99
C MET A 35 -9.71 5.33 4.89
N LEU A 36 -9.76 4.88 3.64
CA LEU A 36 -9.73 5.74 2.47
C LEU A 36 -10.49 5.07 1.32
N GLU A 37 -11.20 5.88 0.54
CA GLU A 37 -11.92 5.41 -0.64
C GLU A 37 -11.92 6.46 -1.76
N GLN A 38 -11.63 6.02 -2.98
CA GLN A 38 -11.90 6.74 -4.23
C GLN A 38 -12.42 5.76 -5.28
N VAL A 39 -13.66 5.31 -5.09
CA VAL A 39 -14.24 4.23 -5.88
C VAL A 39 -15.01 4.73 -7.10
N GLU A 40 -14.92 3.98 -8.20
CA GLU A 40 -15.85 4.06 -9.32
C GLU A 40 -16.73 2.79 -9.34
N GLU A 41 -17.94 2.88 -8.80
CA GLU A 41 -18.78 1.70 -8.54
C GLU A 41 -19.09 0.89 -9.81
N ASP A 42 -19.42 1.55 -10.92
CA ASP A 42 -19.70 0.89 -12.20
C ASP A 42 -18.50 0.09 -12.70
N HIS A 43 -17.29 0.61 -12.50
CA HIS A 43 -16.07 -0.10 -12.87
C HIS A 43 -15.87 -1.32 -11.99
N VAL A 44 -16.00 -1.18 -10.67
CA VAL A 44 -15.90 -2.31 -9.74
C VAL A 44 -16.93 -3.39 -10.09
N ALA A 45 -18.17 -3.02 -10.39
CA ALA A 45 -19.22 -3.94 -10.79
C ALA A 45 -18.88 -4.70 -12.08
N ALA A 46 -18.30 -4.01 -13.08
CA ALA A 46 -17.84 -4.64 -14.32
C ALA A 46 -16.70 -5.65 -14.06
N VAL A 47 -15.71 -5.29 -13.23
CA VAL A 47 -14.62 -6.20 -12.87
C VAL A 47 -15.14 -7.42 -12.11
N GLU A 48 -16.03 -7.23 -11.14
CA GLU A 48 -16.67 -8.34 -10.40
C GLU A 48 -17.47 -9.28 -11.33
N SER A 49 -18.20 -8.72 -12.29
CA SER A 49 -18.94 -9.51 -13.28
C SER A 49 -17.99 -10.35 -14.15
N ALA A 50 -16.93 -9.74 -14.68
CA ALA A 50 -15.94 -10.43 -15.49
C ALA A 50 -15.19 -11.52 -14.69
N TYR A 51 -14.82 -11.23 -13.44
CA TYR A 51 -14.19 -12.20 -12.55
C TYR A 51 -15.07 -13.43 -12.34
N ARG A 52 -16.36 -13.24 -12.03
CA ARG A 52 -17.32 -14.34 -11.83
C ARG A 52 -17.57 -15.15 -13.10
N ALA A 53 -17.49 -14.52 -14.27
CA ALA A 53 -17.61 -15.19 -15.56
C ALA A 53 -16.33 -15.93 -16.00
N GLY A 54 -15.19 -15.71 -15.31
CA GLY A 54 -13.89 -16.22 -15.76
C GLY A 54 -13.31 -15.46 -16.96
N GLU A 55 -13.80 -14.25 -17.20
CA GLU A 55 -13.46 -13.38 -18.34
C GLU A 55 -12.64 -12.16 -17.91
N LEU A 56 -12.16 -12.13 -16.65
CA LEU A 56 -11.33 -11.05 -16.16
C LEU A 56 -10.00 -10.99 -16.93
N ASP A 57 -9.75 -9.86 -17.59
CA ASP A 57 -8.52 -9.62 -18.34
C ASP A 57 -7.79 -8.35 -17.89
N ARG A 58 -6.62 -8.11 -18.49
CA ARG A 58 -5.81 -6.93 -18.19
C ARG A 58 -6.46 -5.61 -18.59
N THR A 59 -7.33 -5.59 -19.60
CA THR A 59 -7.93 -4.33 -20.06
C THR A 59 -8.84 -3.72 -18.99
N LEU A 60 -9.51 -4.57 -18.22
CA LEU A 60 -10.29 -4.15 -17.06
C LEU A 60 -9.39 -3.74 -15.88
N LEU A 61 -8.27 -4.42 -15.64
CA LEU A 61 -7.36 -4.10 -14.52
C LEU A 61 -6.51 -2.84 -14.76
N ASP A 62 -6.08 -2.61 -16.01
CA ASP A 62 -5.18 -1.52 -16.41
C ASP A 62 -5.96 -0.22 -16.74
N ARG A 63 -7.26 -0.15 -16.41
CA ARG A 63 -8.05 1.07 -16.57
C ARG A 63 -7.64 2.10 -15.52
N VAL A 64 -7.24 3.28 -15.97
CA VAL A 64 -6.95 4.42 -15.09
C VAL A 64 -8.26 5.05 -14.60
N PRO A 65 -8.55 5.04 -13.29
CA PRO A 65 -9.72 5.70 -12.72
C PRO A 65 -9.54 7.22 -12.72
N ALA A 66 -10.65 7.96 -12.63
CA ALA A 66 -10.62 9.40 -12.42
C ALA A 66 -10.14 9.75 -11.00
N GLY A 67 -9.52 10.91 -10.86
CA GLY A 67 -9.03 11.42 -9.56
C GLY A 67 -7.52 11.23 -9.35
N PRO A 68 -7.02 11.64 -8.17
CA PRO A 68 -5.60 11.56 -7.84
C PRO A 68 -5.07 10.13 -7.67
N LEU A 69 -5.92 9.19 -7.23
CA LEU A 69 -5.52 7.81 -6.97
C LEU A 69 -5.75 6.94 -8.21
N LYS A 70 -4.67 6.38 -8.76
CA LYS A 70 -4.66 5.61 -10.01
C LYS A 70 -4.27 4.16 -9.74
N ASN A 71 -5.17 3.42 -9.09
CA ASN A 71 -5.01 2.02 -8.69
C ASN A 71 -4.02 1.85 -7.53
N ILE A 72 -4.46 2.10 -6.29
CA ILE A 72 -3.62 1.95 -5.09
C ILE A 72 -3.10 0.50 -4.99
N SER A 73 -1.79 0.34 -5.15
CA SER A 73 -1.13 -0.96 -5.08
C SER A 73 -0.33 -1.13 -3.80
N SER A 74 0.21 -0.05 -3.23
CA SER A 74 1.06 -0.13 -2.04
C SER A 74 0.81 0.98 -1.03
N LEU A 75 1.14 0.68 0.22
CA LEU A 75 1.03 1.57 1.36
C LEU A 75 2.25 1.38 2.27
N ALA A 76 2.86 2.48 2.70
CA ALA A 76 3.89 2.47 3.74
C ALA A 76 3.65 3.61 4.74
N PHE A 77 4.00 3.39 6.00
CA PHE A 77 4.09 4.48 6.97
C PHE A 77 5.47 5.13 6.90
N THR A 78 5.51 6.46 6.99
CA THR A 78 6.71 7.29 6.87
C THR A 78 6.71 8.39 7.93
N GLY A 79 7.83 9.12 8.01
CA GLY A 79 8.10 10.07 9.08
C GLY A 79 8.80 9.42 10.27
N ALA A 80 9.40 10.25 11.13
CA ALA A 80 10.14 9.78 12.30
C ALA A 80 9.22 9.06 13.32
N ASP A 81 7.97 9.49 13.39
CA ASP A 81 6.91 8.92 14.23
C ASP A 81 6.05 7.87 13.50
N ARG A 82 6.30 7.62 12.21
CA ARG A 82 5.47 6.75 11.34
C ARG A 82 3.99 7.21 11.29
N GLY A 83 3.74 8.50 11.50
CA GLY A 83 2.41 9.11 11.54
C GLY A 83 1.83 9.47 10.17
N THR A 84 2.62 9.38 9.09
CA THR A 84 2.14 9.69 7.73
C THR A 84 2.05 8.43 6.88
N ILE A 85 0.94 8.24 6.19
CA ILE A 85 0.76 7.19 5.18
C ILE A 85 1.25 7.71 3.82
N CYS A 86 2.05 6.90 3.15
CA CYS A 86 2.50 7.09 1.77
C CYS A 86 1.87 6.01 0.87
N LEU A 87 1.11 6.44 -0.14
CA LEU A 87 0.39 5.58 -1.06
C LEU A 87 1.07 5.55 -2.43
N GLY A 88 1.37 4.34 -2.90
CA GLY A 88 1.80 4.06 -4.26
C GLY A 88 0.62 3.61 -5.12
N CYS A 89 0.53 4.16 -6.33
CA CYS A 89 -0.48 3.82 -7.32
C CYS A 89 0.18 3.15 -8.53
N LEU A 90 -0.35 1.99 -8.96
CA LEU A 90 0.19 1.22 -10.09
C LEU A 90 0.21 2.03 -11.39
N LEU A 91 -0.83 2.83 -11.64
CA LEU A 91 -0.99 3.64 -12.84
C LEU A 91 -0.71 5.13 -12.57
N GLY A 92 -0.11 5.44 -11.42
CA GLY A 92 0.26 6.79 -10.99
C GLY A 92 1.74 7.10 -11.22
N ASP A 93 2.04 8.40 -11.24
CA ASP A 93 3.37 8.99 -11.40
C ASP A 93 3.80 9.80 -10.16
N SER A 94 3.02 9.72 -9.09
CA SER A 94 3.24 10.43 -7.83
C SER A 94 2.80 9.57 -6.65
N LEU A 95 3.33 9.91 -5.47
CA LEU A 95 2.96 9.32 -4.19
C LEU A 95 2.01 10.27 -3.46
N LEU A 96 0.90 9.76 -2.94
CA LEU A 96 0.00 10.54 -2.11
C LEU A 96 0.39 10.37 -0.64
N LEU A 97 0.50 11.50 0.08
CA LEU A 97 0.74 11.51 1.52
C LEU A 97 -0.54 11.92 2.26
N VAL A 98 -0.92 11.15 3.27
CA VAL A 98 -2.05 11.45 4.15
C VAL A 98 -1.69 11.16 5.60
N GLU A 99 -2.24 11.93 6.53
CA GLU A 99 -2.00 11.69 7.96
C GLU A 99 -2.68 10.39 8.41
N SER A 100 -1.99 9.63 9.24
CA SER A 100 -2.50 8.41 9.84
C SER A 100 -3.10 8.70 11.22
N PRO A 101 -4.25 8.09 11.56
CA PRO A 101 -4.76 8.12 12.93
C PRO A 101 -3.93 7.28 13.92
N VAL A 102 -3.12 6.34 13.41
CA VAL A 102 -2.29 5.42 14.21
C VAL A 102 -0.92 5.28 13.55
N ALA A 103 0.16 5.30 14.33
CA ALA A 103 1.50 5.11 13.79
C ALA A 103 1.67 3.72 13.14
N GLY A 104 2.50 3.66 12.11
CA GLY A 104 2.91 2.39 11.50
C GLY A 104 3.77 1.53 12.42
N ALA A 105 3.69 0.21 12.28
CA ALA A 105 4.59 -0.69 12.98
C ALA A 105 6.04 -0.44 12.54
N ALA A 106 6.97 -0.48 13.50
CA ALA A 106 8.40 -0.42 13.19
C ALA A 106 8.80 -1.65 12.34
N PRO A 107 9.40 -1.45 11.14
CA PRO A 107 9.84 -2.56 10.32
C PRO A 107 10.88 -3.43 11.04
N VAL A 108 10.62 -4.74 11.08
CA VAL A 108 11.45 -5.72 11.80
C VAL A 108 12.91 -5.76 11.35
N HIS A 109 13.20 -5.29 10.13
CA HIS A 109 14.56 -5.27 9.57
C HIS A 109 15.39 -4.07 10.01
N TRP A 110 14.81 -3.05 10.67
CA TRP A 110 15.55 -1.85 11.11
C TRP A 110 16.61 -2.16 12.17
N GLU A 111 16.30 -3.06 13.10
CA GLU A 111 17.23 -3.46 14.17
C GLU A 111 18.01 -4.73 13.82
N HIS A 112 17.79 -5.28 12.62
CA HIS A 112 18.44 -6.51 12.23
C HIS A 112 19.92 -6.26 11.94
N LYS A 113 20.80 -6.96 12.66
CA LYS A 113 22.24 -6.89 12.41
C LYS A 113 22.51 -7.38 10.99
N LEU A 114 23.04 -6.51 10.13
CA LEU A 114 23.42 -6.87 8.75
C LEU A 114 24.66 -7.79 8.70
N GLY A 115 25.35 -8.00 9.83
CA GLY A 115 26.49 -8.93 9.92
C GLY A 115 27.59 -8.59 8.89
N GLY A 116 28.04 -9.59 8.13
CA GLY A 116 29.07 -9.43 7.09
C GLY A 116 28.67 -8.56 5.89
N LEU A 117 27.40 -8.16 5.75
CA LEU A 117 26.99 -7.17 4.74
C LEU A 117 27.53 -5.76 5.08
N TRP A 118 27.76 -5.46 6.37
CA TRP A 118 28.33 -4.17 6.77
C TRP A 118 29.71 -3.94 6.17
N SER A 119 30.56 -4.98 6.12
CA SER A 119 31.88 -4.90 5.51
C SER A 119 31.84 -4.70 3.98
N GLN A 120 30.71 -4.97 3.32
CA GLN A 120 30.54 -4.73 1.88
C GLN A 120 29.95 -3.34 1.57
N LEU A 121 29.32 -2.69 2.55
CA LEU A 121 28.76 -1.35 2.42
C LEU A 121 29.76 -0.25 2.80
N GLY A 122 30.69 -0.54 3.72
CA GLY A 122 31.74 0.40 4.15
C GLY A 122 32.60 0.90 2.99
N ASP A 123 32.98 0.02 2.07
CA ASP A 123 33.79 0.37 0.89
C ASP A 123 33.05 1.26 -0.14
N ARG A 124 31.73 1.49 0.01
CA ARG A 124 30.91 2.26 -0.94
C ARG A 124 30.42 3.61 -0.41
N LEU A 125 30.61 3.91 0.86
CA LEU A 125 30.18 5.17 1.48
C LEU A 125 31.33 6.17 1.69
N GLU A 126 32.58 5.76 1.46
CA GLU A 126 33.76 6.63 1.54
C GLU A 126 34.07 7.38 0.22
N ASP A 127 33.43 7.02 -0.90
CA ASP A 127 33.68 7.63 -2.23
C ASP A 127 32.81 8.87 -2.54
N ASP A 128 31.91 9.28 -1.63
CA ASP A 128 30.96 10.41 -1.84
C ASP A 128 31.19 11.60 -0.87
N GLN A 129 32.45 11.88 -0.48
CA GLN A 129 32.82 13.13 0.23
C GLN A 129 33.66 14.09 -0.61
#